data_AF-A0A1Q7Y145-F1
#
_entry.id   AF-A0A1Q7Y145-F1
#
_cell.length_a   1.000
_cell.length_b   1.000
_cell.length_c   1.000
_cell.angle_alpha   90.00
_cell.angle_beta   90.00
_cell.angle_gamma   90.00
#
_symmetry.space_group_name_H-M   'P 1'
#
loop_
_entity.id
_entity.type
_entity.pdbx_description
1 polymer ?
#
loop_
_entity_poly.entity_id
_entity_poly.type
_entity_poly.pdbx_seq_one_letter_code
_entity_poly.pdbx_strand_id
1 'polypeptide(L)'
;MNLQRTIGLILVIAGVILAVAKALGGETESGDWTIRRSDTPGKVEFSLMDSRAGHHFHHSSDWPASDFSGLDFSKSGRQEVHFTIARDAGKFECEGFLHDGEGAGLFHFLADPKYLPEMKSLGFERIDEDKQWAMAIHDVSLKFARDVKAQNLQELDTDKLIAFKIHGVTPEFIAGIRAAGVNVSDSDKLIAFRIHGVSPEFISGIRSAGLNVLESDKLIAFRIHGVTPEMVRSLKQAGYQPDADKLIAMRIHGATPEWVEQLKKQGYQHLDLDKLIAFRIHGVSPDFIGQLQKLGYSHPEPDQLIAMRIHGVTPDFITGLQSRGMKNLSVDQLVSLRIHGID
;
A
#
# COMPACT_ATOMS: atom_id res chain seq x y z
N MET A 1 42.70 33.93 -59.99
CA MET A 1 42.44 33.87 -58.54
C MET A 1 41.02 33.35 -58.35
N ASN A 2 40.87 32.08 -57.95
CA ASN A 2 39.59 31.40 -57.74
C ASN A 2 39.52 30.93 -56.29
N LEU A 3 38.35 31.10 -55.66
CA LEU A 3 38.03 30.65 -54.32
C LEU A 3 37.00 29.52 -54.42
N GLN A 4 37.43 28.28 -54.20
CA GLN A 4 36.55 27.14 -53.90
C GLN A 4 37.28 26.11 -53.03
N ARG A 5 36.50 25.50 -52.12
CA ARG A 5 36.69 24.26 -51.36
C ARG A 5 37.43 24.32 -50.01
N THR A 6 36.63 24.35 -48.94
CA THR A 6 36.80 23.45 -47.77
C THR A 6 35.53 23.43 -46.90
N ILE A 7 34.59 22.53 -47.21
CA ILE A 7 33.60 22.03 -46.24
C ILE A 7 33.62 20.51 -46.38
N GLY A 8 33.90 19.82 -45.27
CA GLY A 8 33.81 18.38 -45.18
C GLY A 8 34.88 17.82 -44.28
N LEU A 9 34.61 17.74 -42.96
CA LEU A 9 35.09 16.65 -42.08
C LEU A 9 34.57 16.76 -40.62
N ILE A 10 33.27 16.94 -40.38
CA ILE A 10 32.68 16.71 -39.03
C ILE A 10 31.28 16.12 -39.20
N LEU A 11 31.15 14.90 -39.73
CA LEU A 11 29.86 14.18 -39.79
C LEU A 11 30.01 12.65 -39.89
N VAL A 12 31.19 12.10 -39.56
CA VAL A 12 31.45 10.65 -39.70
C VAL A 12 31.56 9.92 -38.35
N ILE A 13 31.73 10.61 -37.23
CA ILE A 13 31.91 9.94 -35.93
C ILE A 13 30.57 9.55 -35.29
N ALA A 14 29.50 10.35 -35.43
CA ALA A 14 28.17 10.01 -34.91
C ALA A 14 27.49 8.86 -35.68
N GLY A 15 27.72 8.77 -37.00
CA GLY A 15 27.15 7.71 -37.84
C GLY A 15 27.78 6.33 -37.64
N VAL A 16 29.04 6.27 -37.19
CA VAL A 16 29.75 5.00 -36.97
C VAL A 16 29.36 4.37 -35.63
N ILE A 17 29.05 5.16 -34.60
CA ILE A 17 28.59 4.61 -33.30
C ILE A 17 27.18 4.00 -33.44
N LEU A 18 26.27 4.65 -34.17
CA LEU A 18 24.92 4.10 -34.42
C LEU A 18 24.93 2.84 -35.29
N ALA A 19 25.91 2.67 -36.19
CA ALA A 19 25.98 1.52 -37.07
C ALA A 19 26.53 0.26 -36.38
N VAL A 20 27.37 0.40 -35.36
CA VAL A 20 27.92 -0.75 -34.61
C VAL A 20 26.89 -1.35 -33.65
N ALA A 21 26.00 -0.55 -33.06
CA ALA A 21 24.92 -1.04 -32.20
C ALA A 21 23.91 -1.94 -32.93
N LYS A 22 23.66 -1.67 -34.23
CA LYS A 22 22.74 -2.49 -35.04
C LYS A 22 23.29 -3.86 -35.44
N ALA A 23 24.60 -4.09 -35.32
CA ALA A 23 25.27 -5.29 -35.83
C ALA A 23 25.43 -6.42 -34.80
N LEU A 24 25.08 -6.18 -33.53
CA LEU A 24 25.09 -7.18 -32.46
C LEU A 24 23.66 -7.35 -31.96
N GLY A 25 22.98 -8.37 -32.49
CA GLY A 25 21.53 -8.57 -32.38
C GLY A 25 20.98 -8.60 -30.95
N GLY A 26 20.02 -7.71 -30.73
CA GLY A 26 19.02 -7.65 -29.67
C GLY A 26 18.14 -6.44 -30.00
N GLU A 27 16.82 -6.52 -29.87
CA GLU A 27 15.98 -5.33 -29.97
C GLU A 27 16.35 -4.43 -28.80
N THR A 28 17.08 -3.34 -29.06
CA THR A 28 17.49 -2.41 -28.01
C THR A 28 16.25 -1.73 -27.44
N GLU A 29 16.02 -1.89 -26.13
CA GLU A 29 14.97 -1.14 -25.43
C GLU A 29 15.26 0.35 -25.57
N SER A 30 14.30 1.07 -26.13
CA SER A 30 14.44 2.48 -26.48
C SER A 30 13.07 3.13 -26.47
N GLY A 31 13.04 4.46 -26.38
CA GLY A 31 11.80 5.20 -26.36
C GLY A 31 11.99 6.63 -25.93
N ASP A 32 10.93 7.22 -25.39
CA ASP A 32 10.91 8.60 -24.93
C ASP A 32 11.13 8.68 -23.42
N TRP A 33 11.81 9.73 -22.98
CA TRP A 33 11.88 10.10 -21.58
C TRP A 33 11.28 11.47 -21.35
N THR A 34 10.77 11.70 -20.14
CA THR A 34 10.43 13.04 -19.66
C THR A 34 10.97 13.26 -18.26
N ILE A 35 11.45 14.48 -17.99
CA ILE A 35 11.82 14.95 -16.65
C ILE A 35 10.86 16.07 -16.27
N ARG A 36 10.27 15.98 -15.09
CA ARG A 36 9.50 17.06 -14.46
C ARG A 36 9.99 17.35 -13.05
N ARG A 37 9.62 18.50 -12.52
CA ARG A 37 9.87 18.83 -11.11
C ARG A 37 9.12 17.85 -10.21
N SER A 38 9.80 17.40 -9.16
CA SER A 38 9.19 16.61 -8.09
C SER A 38 8.81 17.52 -6.92
N ASP A 39 7.75 17.18 -6.21
CA ASP A 39 7.43 17.76 -4.91
C ASP A 39 8.39 17.27 -3.81
N THR A 40 9.14 16.19 -4.07
CA THR A 40 10.15 15.64 -3.15
C THR A 40 11.48 16.39 -3.30
N PRO A 41 12.00 17.04 -2.23
CA PRO A 41 13.26 17.77 -2.30
C PRO A 41 14.43 16.91 -2.78
N GLY A 42 15.21 17.44 -3.73
CA GLY A 42 16.39 16.77 -4.29
C GLY A 42 16.09 15.67 -5.31
N LYS A 43 14.83 15.52 -5.74
CA LYS A 43 14.40 14.56 -6.75
C LYS A 43 13.78 15.23 -7.98
N VAL A 44 13.65 14.45 -9.04
CA VAL A 44 12.91 14.79 -10.26
C VAL A 44 11.96 13.65 -10.59
N GLU A 45 10.77 13.96 -11.11
CA GLU A 45 9.89 12.95 -11.68
C GLU A 45 10.47 12.56 -13.04
N PHE A 46 10.90 11.31 -13.17
CA PHE A 46 11.44 10.77 -14.41
C PHE A 46 10.51 9.71 -14.97
N SER A 47 10.13 9.88 -16.24
CA SER A 47 9.28 8.94 -16.95
C SER A 47 10.01 8.35 -18.15
N LEU A 48 9.80 7.05 -18.39
CA LEU A 48 10.26 6.30 -19.55
C LEU A 48 9.04 5.71 -20.25
N MET A 49 8.97 5.86 -21.56
CA MET A 49 7.83 5.49 -22.38
C MET A 49 8.33 4.76 -23.63
N ASP A 50 7.64 3.71 -24.05
CA ASP A 50 7.87 3.11 -25.38
C ASP A 50 6.95 3.78 -26.40
N SER A 51 7.50 4.31 -27.48
CA SER A 51 6.76 4.91 -28.60
C SER A 51 6.68 4.03 -29.85
N ARG A 52 7.21 2.79 -29.80
CA ARG A 52 7.13 1.81 -30.89
C ARG A 52 5.70 1.26 -31.01
N ALA A 53 5.24 1.08 -32.24
CA ALA A 53 3.88 0.62 -32.51
C ALA A 53 3.65 -0.81 -31.99
N GLY A 54 2.68 -0.99 -31.09
CA GLY A 54 2.23 -2.31 -30.61
C GLY A 54 2.64 -2.66 -29.17
N HIS A 55 3.51 -1.87 -28.54
CA HIS A 55 3.90 -2.03 -27.14
C HIS A 55 3.52 -0.77 -26.33
N HIS A 56 2.88 -0.95 -25.18
CA HIS A 56 2.47 0.15 -24.29
C HIS A 56 3.21 0.02 -22.96
N PHE A 57 4.45 0.53 -22.92
CA PHE A 57 5.19 0.68 -21.68
C PHE A 57 5.20 2.15 -21.26
N HIS A 58 4.83 2.41 -20.01
CA HIS A 58 4.99 3.70 -19.36
C HIS A 58 5.38 3.45 -17.92
N HIS A 59 6.53 3.98 -17.51
CA HIS A 59 6.99 3.99 -16.13
C HIS A 59 7.30 5.42 -15.73
N SER A 60 6.85 5.83 -14.55
CA SER A 60 7.12 7.16 -13.99
C SER A 60 7.38 7.04 -12.50
N SER A 61 8.48 7.63 -12.01
CA SER A 61 8.76 7.72 -10.57
C SER A 61 9.77 8.82 -10.23
N ASP A 62 9.83 9.17 -8.94
CA ASP A 62 10.76 10.16 -8.39
C ASP A 62 12.19 9.60 -8.24
N TRP A 63 13.14 10.15 -8.99
CA TRP A 63 14.54 9.74 -8.99
C TRP A 63 15.42 10.82 -8.34
N PRO A 64 16.48 10.46 -7.60
CA PRO A 64 17.46 11.43 -7.11
C PRO A 64 18.06 12.23 -8.27
N ALA A 65 18.11 13.55 -8.15
CA ALA A 65 18.71 14.40 -9.19
C ALA A 65 20.20 14.04 -9.42
N SER A 66 20.88 13.50 -8.41
CA SER A 66 22.27 13.02 -8.50
C SER A 66 22.46 11.83 -9.44
N ASP A 67 21.41 11.08 -9.77
CA ASP A 67 21.49 9.92 -10.69
C ASP A 67 21.71 10.38 -12.15
N PHE A 68 21.40 11.64 -12.45
CA PHE A 68 21.50 12.24 -13.77
C PHE A 68 22.85 12.94 -13.95
N SER A 69 23.91 12.14 -13.97
CA SER A 69 25.28 12.66 -14.09
C SER A 69 25.42 13.57 -15.33
N GLY A 70 25.94 14.78 -15.12
CA GLY A 70 26.13 15.78 -16.18
C GLY A 70 24.95 16.70 -16.42
N LEU A 71 23.81 16.53 -15.73
CA LEU A 71 22.70 17.48 -15.79
C LEU A 71 22.77 18.53 -14.68
N ASP A 72 22.63 19.79 -15.07
CA ASP A 72 22.37 20.90 -14.16
C ASP A 72 20.88 21.28 -14.26
N PHE A 73 20.10 20.90 -13.26
CA PHE A 73 18.67 21.21 -13.17
C PHE A 73 18.38 22.67 -12.76
N SER A 74 19.40 23.41 -12.30
CA SER A 74 19.26 24.81 -11.87
C SER A 74 19.41 25.80 -13.03
N LYS A 75 19.96 25.35 -14.17
CA LYS A 75 20.19 26.18 -15.34
C LYS A 75 18.86 26.62 -15.97
N SER A 76 18.69 27.93 -16.08
CA SER A 76 17.51 28.53 -16.71
C SER A 76 17.60 28.52 -18.24
N GLY A 77 16.45 28.52 -18.89
CA GLY A 77 16.30 28.52 -20.34
C GLY A 77 16.48 27.14 -20.98
N ARG A 78 16.52 27.11 -22.31
CA ARG A 78 16.64 25.87 -23.09
C ARG A 78 18.08 25.33 -23.05
N GLN A 79 18.22 24.05 -22.77
CA GLN A 79 19.48 23.30 -22.88
C GLN A 79 19.28 22.04 -23.72
N GLU A 80 20.17 21.82 -24.69
CA GLU A 80 20.32 20.48 -25.29
C GLU A 80 21.11 19.62 -24.30
N VAL A 81 20.69 18.38 -24.11
CA VAL A 81 21.28 17.49 -23.11
C VAL A 81 21.63 16.14 -23.72
N HIS A 82 22.78 15.63 -23.30
CA HIS A 82 23.15 14.24 -23.41
C HIS A 82 23.66 13.80 -22.05
N PHE A 83 23.03 12.78 -21.48
CA PHE A 83 23.38 12.29 -20.15
C PHE A 83 23.23 10.78 -20.10
N THR A 84 23.86 10.18 -19.09
CA THR A 84 23.78 8.74 -18.86
C THR A 84 23.35 8.47 -17.44
N ILE A 85 22.42 7.54 -17.29
CA ILE A 85 22.07 6.96 -16.00
C ILE A 85 22.71 5.58 -15.96
N ALA A 86 23.75 5.42 -15.12
CA ALA A 86 24.45 4.16 -14.95
C ALA A 86 23.87 3.36 -13.78
N ARG A 87 23.53 2.10 -14.04
CA ARG A 87 23.07 1.11 -13.04
C ARG A 87 23.90 -0.17 -13.21
N ASP A 88 23.90 -1.03 -12.19
CA ASP A 88 24.57 -2.34 -12.30
C ASP A 88 23.96 -3.21 -13.42
N ALA A 89 22.64 -3.13 -13.62
CA ALA A 89 21.92 -3.90 -14.65
C ALA A 89 22.13 -3.38 -16.08
N GLY A 90 22.68 -2.18 -16.25
CA GLY A 90 22.85 -1.54 -17.54
C GLY A 90 22.80 -0.03 -17.43
N LYS A 91 22.88 0.65 -18.57
CA LYS A 91 22.86 2.11 -18.63
C LYS A 91 21.81 2.64 -19.60
N PHE A 92 21.24 3.77 -19.25
CA PHE A 92 20.35 4.54 -20.11
C PHE A 92 21.16 5.68 -20.72
N GLU A 93 21.30 5.68 -22.05
CA GLU A 93 21.88 6.79 -22.80
C GLU A 93 20.74 7.67 -23.28
N CYS A 94 20.69 8.91 -22.79
CA CYS A 94 19.60 9.84 -23.04
C CYS A 94 20.09 11.04 -23.83
N GLU A 95 19.30 11.45 -24.82
CA GLU A 95 19.48 12.71 -25.55
C GLU A 95 18.17 13.47 -25.61
N GLY A 96 18.21 14.80 -25.65
CA GLY A 96 17.01 15.62 -25.77
C GLY A 96 17.22 17.06 -25.33
N PHE A 97 16.18 17.64 -24.74
CA PHE A 97 16.20 19.04 -24.31
C PHE A 97 15.55 19.20 -22.94
N LEU A 98 16.08 20.12 -22.13
CA LEU A 98 15.40 20.66 -20.95
C LEU A 98 15.14 22.16 -21.12
N HIS A 99 14.12 22.67 -20.44
CA HIS A 99 13.79 24.07 -20.27
C HIS A 99 13.44 24.29 -18.80
N ASP A 100 14.21 25.12 -18.09
CA ASP A 100 14.01 25.42 -16.66
C ASP A 100 13.88 24.17 -15.76
N GLY A 101 14.71 23.15 -16.05
CA GLY A 101 14.81 21.91 -15.28
C GLY A 101 13.85 20.79 -15.70
N GLU A 102 12.96 21.03 -16.66
CA GLU A 102 11.99 20.03 -17.16
C GLU A 102 12.20 19.78 -18.65
N GLY A 103 11.82 18.61 -19.17
CA GLY A 103 11.87 18.39 -20.61
C GLY A 103 11.74 16.94 -21.02
N ALA A 104 12.19 16.64 -22.24
CA ALA A 104 11.94 15.36 -22.88
C ALA A 104 13.00 15.04 -23.95
N GLY A 105 13.03 13.78 -24.35
CA GLY A 105 13.91 13.30 -25.39
C GLY A 105 13.83 11.80 -25.59
N LEU A 106 14.86 11.24 -26.22
CA LEU A 106 14.97 9.82 -26.51
C LEU A 106 15.99 9.15 -25.59
N PHE A 107 15.72 7.90 -25.23
CA PHE A 107 16.68 7.05 -24.52
C PHE A 107 16.94 5.75 -25.29
N HIS A 108 18.13 5.19 -25.06
CA HIS A 108 18.49 3.84 -25.43
C HIS A 108 19.06 3.11 -24.21
N PHE A 109 18.59 1.89 -23.96
CA PHE A 109 19.09 1.04 -22.91
C PHE A 109 20.18 0.10 -23.43
N LEU A 110 21.26 0.02 -22.68
CA LEU A 110 22.36 -0.89 -22.94
C LEU A 110 22.55 -1.77 -21.71
N ALA A 111 22.11 -3.02 -21.81
CA ALA A 111 22.28 -4.04 -20.77
C ALA A 111 23.76 -4.29 -20.48
N ASP A 112 24.14 -4.41 -19.20
CA ASP A 112 25.50 -4.82 -18.84
C ASP A 112 25.62 -6.35 -18.88
N PRO A 113 26.46 -6.94 -19.76
CA PRO A 113 26.61 -8.39 -19.85
C PRO A 113 27.24 -9.04 -18.61
N LYS A 114 27.86 -8.26 -17.72
CA LYS A 114 28.44 -8.77 -16.46
C LYS A 114 27.40 -8.96 -15.36
N TYR A 115 26.26 -8.28 -15.46
CA TYR A 115 25.24 -8.28 -14.41
C TYR A 115 24.64 -9.67 -14.16
N LEU A 116 24.29 -10.41 -15.22
CA LEU A 116 23.72 -11.75 -15.12
C LEU A 116 24.64 -12.76 -14.42
N PRO A 117 25.92 -12.92 -14.85
CA PRO A 117 26.88 -13.77 -14.14
C PRO A 117 27.03 -13.41 -12.65
N GLU A 118 27.04 -12.12 -12.33
CA GLU A 118 27.19 -11.67 -10.94
C GLU A 118 25.93 -11.95 -10.11
N MET A 119 24.73 -11.68 -10.63
CA MET A 119 23.47 -12.07 -9.98
C MET A 119 23.37 -13.58 -9.78
N LYS A 120 23.81 -14.38 -10.77
CA LYS A 120 23.89 -15.83 -10.64
C LYS A 120 24.84 -16.27 -9.54
N SER A 121 26.00 -15.61 -9.38
CA SER A 121 26.91 -15.87 -8.26
C SER A 121 26.28 -15.57 -6.89
N LEU A 122 25.33 -14.63 -6.86
CA LEU A 122 24.50 -14.32 -5.70
C LEU A 122 23.32 -15.27 -5.54
N GLY A 123 23.14 -16.26 -6.42
CA GLY A 123 22.06 -17.25 -6.37
C GLY A 123 20.73 -16.75 -6.93
N PHE A 124 20.74 -15.61 -7.63
CA PHE A 124 19.60 -15.07 -8.35
C PHE A 124 19.74 -15.38 -9.83
N GLU A 125 18.88 -16.25 -10.34
CA GLU A 125 18.92 -16.76 -11.72
C GLU A 125 17.68 -16.34 -12.51
N ARG A 126 17.53 -16.87 -13.73
CA ARG A 126 16.35 -16.64 -14.61
C ARG A 126 16.07 -15.15 -14.85
N ILE A 127 17.12 -14.44 -15.24
CA ILE A 127 17.06 -13.04 -15.69
C ILE A 127 17.15 -13.09 -17.22
N ASP A 128 16.03 -12.87 -17.89
CA ASP A 128 15.95 -12.60 -19.33
C ASP A 128 16.12 -11.09 -19.59
N GLU A 129 16.01 -10.69 -20.86
CA GLU A 129 16.19 -9.30 -21.30
C GLU A 129 15.17 -8.36 -20.62
N ASP A 130 13.89 -8.75 -20.62
CA ASP A 130 12.79 -8.03 -19.96
C ASP A 130 13.05 -7.83 -18.47
N LYS A 131 13.55 -8.87 -17.79
CA LYS A 131 13.85 -8.80 -16.36
C LYS A 131 15.07 -7.94 -16.08
N GLN A 132 16.12 -8.03 -16.89
CA GLN A 132 17.28 -7.15 -16.73
C GLN A 132 16.90 -5.68 -16.94
N TRP A 133 16.03 -5.40 -17.91
CA TRP A 133 15.43 -4.09 -18.13
C TRP A 133 14.64 -3.60 -16.90
N ALA A 134 13.73 -4.42 -16.36
CA ALA A 134 12.98 -4.09 -15.15
C ALA A 134 13.90 -3.84 -13.94
N MET A 135 14.97 -4.63 -13.80
CA MET A 135 15.97 -4.45 -12.75
C MET A 135 16.76 -3.15 -12.90
N ALA A 136 17.01 -2.67 -14.12
CA ALA A 136 17.63 -1.37 -14.37
C ALA A 136 16.69 -0.21 -14.03
N ILE A 137 15.41 -0.28 -14.44
CA ILE A 137 14.39 0.73 -14.12
C ILE A 137 14.20 0.85 -12.61
N HIS A 138 14.11 -0.28 -11.92
CA HIS A 138 13.87 -0.32 -10.48
C HIS A 138 15.14 -0.26 -9.64
N ASP A 139 16.33 -0.07 -10.24
CA ASP A 139 17.62 0.03 -9.53
C ASP A 139 17.91 -1.15 -8.60
N VAL A 140 17.70 -2.38 -9.07
CA VAL A 140 18.09 -3.60 -8.36
C VAL A 140 19.60 -3.76 -8.47
N SER A 141 20.36 -3.08 -7.63
CA SER A 141 21.82 -3.17 -7.61
C SER A 141 22.33 -4.51 -7.06
N LEU A 142 23.54 -4.89 -7.42
CA LEU A 142 24.25 -6.05 -6.87
C LEU A 142 24.48 -5.91 -5.36
N LYS A 143 24.71 -4.66 -4.90
CA LYS A 143 24.79 -4.36 -3.47
C LYS A 143 23.45 -4.67 -2.79
N PHE A 144 22.34 -4.18 -3.35
CA PHE A 144 21.01 -4.46 -2.82
C PHE A 144 20.71 -5.97 -2.78
N ALA A 145 20.99 -6.70 -3.86
CA ALA A 145 20.82 -8.15 -3.90
C ALA A 145 21.64 -8.87 -2.83
N ARG A 146 22.90 -8.47 -2.61
CA ARG A 146 23.74 -9.00 -1.51
C ARG A 146 23.14 -8.71 -0.13
N ASP A 147 22.74 -7.46 0.11
CA ASP A 147 22.24 -7.03 1.42
C ASP A 147 20.90 -7.70 1.77
N VAL A 148 20.02 -7.89 0.79
CA VAL A 148 18.75 -8.63 0.95
C VAL A 148 19.01 -10.12 1.15
N LYS A 149 19.93 -10.73 0.38
CA LYS A 149 20.31 -12.13 0.59
C LYS A 149 20.84 -12.37 2.01
N ALA A 150 21.62 -11.44 2.55
CA ALA A 150 22.14 -11.51 3.92
C ALA A 150 21.03 -11.48 5.00
N GLN A 151 19.79 -11.13 4.66
CA GLN A 151 18.65 -11.17 5.58
C GLN A 151 18.11 -12.59 5.82
N ASN A 152 18.59 -13.60 5.09
CA ASN A 152 18.17 -15.01 5.21
C ASN A 152 16.65 -15.20 5.14
N LEU A 153 16.03 -14.64 4.11
CA LEU A 153 14.59 -14.75 3.88
C LEU A 153 14.23 -16.08 3.20
N GLN A 154 13.02 -16.55 3.46
CA GLN A 154 12.37 -17.65 2.77
C GLN A 154 11.72 -17.13 1.48
N GLU A 155 11.65 -18.01 0.48
CA GLU A 155 10.98 -17.72 -0.82
C GLU A 155 11.53 -16.47 -1.52
N LEU A 156 12.82 -16.20 -1.32
CA LEU A 156 13.52 -15.08 -1.94
C LEU A 156 14.07 -15.50 -3.30
N ASP A 157 13.48 -14.99 -4.37
CA ASP A 157 13.93 -15.16 -5.74
C ASP A 157 14.21 -13.81 -6.43
N THR A 158 14.55 -13.84 -7.71
CA THR A 158 14.85 -12.65 -8.51
C THR A 158 13.63 -11.73 -8.63
N ASP A 159 12.42 -12.28 -8.74
CA ASP A 159 11.20 -11.49 -8.88
C ASP A 159 10.87 -10.76 -7.56
N LYS A 160 11.17 -11.38 -6.41
CA LYS A 160 11.08 -10.71 -5.11
C LYS A 160 12.03 -9.52 -4.99
N LEU A 161 13.22 -9.54 -5.59
CA LEU A 161 14.12 -8.38 -5.53
C LEU A 161 13.52 -7.16 -6.24
N ILE A 162 12.89 -7.38 -7.40
CA ILE A 162 12.19 -6.33 -8.14
C ILE A 162 11.00 -5.83 -7.33
N ALA A 163 10.16 -6.74 -6.82
CA ALA A 163 9.02 -6.39 -5.97
C ALA A 163 9.45 -5.62 -4.71
N PHE A 164 10.59 -5.97 -4.11
CA PHE A 164 11.14 -5.26 -2.96
C PHE A 164 11.52 -3.82 -3.30
N LYS A 165 12.14 -3.57 -4.46
CA LYS A 165 12.42 -2.19 -4.90
C LYS A 165 11.13 -1.42 -5.19
N ILE A 166 10.15 -2.04 -5.84
CA ILE A 166 8.85 -1.43 -6.14
C ILE A 166 8.10 -1.02 -4.86
N HIS A 167 8.01 -1.93 -3.89
CA HIS A 167 7.27 -1.71 -2.65
C HIS A 167 8.12 -1.09 -1.53
N GLY A 168 9.40 -0.84 -1.79
CA GLY A 168 10.32 -0.24 -0.82
C GLY A 168 10.72 -1.16 0.34
N VAL A 169 10.71 -2.48 0.18
CA VAL A 169 11.26 -3.41 1.18
C VAL A 169 12.79 -3.29 1.17
N THR A 170 13.36 -2.67 2.21
CA THR A 170 14.81 -2.48 2.36
C THR A 170 15.37 -3.34 3.51
N PRO A 171 16.68 -3.64 3.53
CA PRO A 171 17.32 -4.28 4.68
C PRO A 171 17.05 -3.56 6.01
N GLU A 172 17.02 -2.23 6.02
CA GLU A 172 16.72 -1.41 7.20
C GLU A 172 15.28 -1.62 7.67
N PHE A 173 14.33 -1.70 6.73
CA PHE A 173 12.94 -2.01 7.05
C PHE A 173 12.80 -3.41 7.67
N ILE A 174 13.43 -4.42 7.06
CA ILE A 174 13.40 -5.80 7.58
C ILE A 174 13.99 -5.85 9.00
N ALA A 175 15.13 -5.19 9.22
CA ALA A 175 15.76 -5.08 10.53
C ALA A 175 14.85 -4.37 11.54
N GLY A 176 14.18 -3.29 11.13
CA GLY A 176 13.22 -2.56 11.96
C GLY A 176 12.03 -3.41 12.40
N ILE A 177 11.46 -4.21 11.49
CA ILE A 177 10.36 -5.14 11.82
C ILE A 177 10.82 -6.20 12.83
N ARG A 178 12.02 -6.76 12.65
CA ARG A 178 12.62 -7.74 13.58
C ARG A 178 12.94 -7.12 14.94
N ALA A 179 13.45 -5.90 14.97
CA ALA A 179 13.69 -5.14 16.20
C ALA A 179 12.40 -4.79 16.94
N ALA A 180 11.31 -4.57 16.21
CA ALA A 180 9.96 -4.46 16.78
C ALA A 180 9.43 -5.81 17.30
N GLY A 181 10.21 -6.90 17.21
CA GLY A 181 9.93 -8.21 17.80
C GLY A 181 9.13 -9.17 16.92
N VAL A 182 8.91 -8.84 15.65
CA VAL A 182 8.23 -9.73 14.70
C VAL A 182 9.29 -10.54 13.95
N ASN A 183 9.31 -11.86 14.17
CA ASN A 183 10.22 -12.76 13.47
C ASN A 183 9.72 -13.06 12.05
N VAL A 184 9.87 -12.08 11.15
CA VAL A 184 9.51 -12.22 9.74
C VAL A 184 10.69 -12.77 8.94
N SER A 185 10.44 -13.85 8.20
CA SER A 185 11.37 -14.46 7.25
C SER A 185 10.75 -14.68 5.87
N ASP A 186 9.43 -14.73 5.77
CA ASP A 186 8.68 -14.82 4.52
C ASP A 186 8.77 -13.50 3.72
N SER A 187 9.24 -13.59 2.47
CA SER A 187 9.42 -12.45 1.58
C SER A 187 8.09 -11.80 1.15
N ASP A 188 7.03 -12.58 0.97
CA ASP A 188 5.70 -12.08 0.59
C ASP A 188 5.04 -11.29 1.73
N LYS A 189 5.26 -11.72 2.98
CA LYS A 189 4.78 -10.93 4.14
C LYS A 189 5.43 -9.57 4.24
N LEU A 190 6.71 -9.44 3.88
CA LEU A 190 7.41 -8.15 3.88
C LEU A 190 6.86 -7.19 2.81
N ILE A 191 6.53 -7.71 1.64
CA ILE A 191 5.86 -6.94 0.59
C ILE A 191 4.47 -6.51 1.07
N ALA A 192 3.68 -7.43 1.62
CA ALA A 192 2.36 -7.14 2.17
C ALA A 192 2.42 -6.08 3.30
N PHE A 193 3.45 -6.13 4.15
CA PHE A 193 3.66 -5.12 5.18
C PHE A 193 3.85 -3.73 4.58
N ARG A 194 4.65 -3.60 3.51
CA ARG A 194 4.80 -2.31 2.82
C ARG A 194 3.50 -1.84 2.17
N ILE A 195 2.80 -2.73 1.47
CA ILE A 195 1.52 -2.40 0.80
C ILE A 195 0.46 -1.92 1.78
N HIS A 196 0.33 -2.58 2.94
CA HIS A 196 -0.68 -2.22 3.94
C HIS A 196 -0.18 -1.22 5.00
N GLY A 197 1.09 -0.80 4.93
CA GLY A 197 1.69 0.15 5.86
C GLY A 197 1.90 -0.40 7.28
N VAL A 198 2.22 -1.69 7.42
CA VAL A 198 2.74 -2.26 8.67
C VAL A 198 4.19 -1.80 8.85
N SER A 199 4.40 -0.83 9.74
CA SER A 199 5.73 -0.27 10.03
C SER A 199 6.25 -0.69 11.42
N PRO A 200 7.57 -0.57 11.67
CA PRO A 200 8.13 -0.79 13.01
C PRO A 200 7.48 0.08 14.09
N GLU A 201 7.13 1.33 13.75
CA GLU A 201 6.45 2.28 14.65
C GLU A 201 5.03 1.83 14.95
N PHE A 202 4.31 1.33 13.94
CA PHE A 202 2.96 0.76 14.14
C PHE A 202 3.00 -0.44 15.09
N ILE A 203 3.91 -1.39 14.86
CA ILE A 203 4.06 -2.58 15.72
C ILE A 203 4.41 -2.17 17.15
N SER A 204 5.35 -1.24 17.31
CA SER A 204 5.76 -0.71 18.61
C SER A 204 4.61 0.02 19.32
N GLY A 205 3.79 0.75 18.58
CA GLY A 205 2.60 1.42 19.08
C GLY A 205 1.55 0.44 19.62
N ILE A 206 1.26 -0.63 18.88
CA ILE A 206 0.33 -1.70 19.30
C ILE A 206 0.86 -2.39 20.58
N ARG A 207 2.16 -2.71 20.62
CA ARG A 207 2.80 -3.25 21.83
C ARG A 207 2.70 -2.31 23.02
N SER A 208 2.91 -1.02 22.80
CA SER A 208 2.84 0.00 23.85
C SER A 208 1.41 0.23 24.37
N ALA A 209 0.40 -0.06 23.55
CA ALA A 209 -1.00 -0.17 23.99
C ALA A 209 -1.29 -1.47 24.77
N GLY A 210 -0.27 -2.31 24.95
CA GLY A 210 -0.31 -3.56 25.70
C GLY A 210 -0.90 -4.74 24.93
N LEU A 211 -0.78 -4.75 23.61
CA LEU A 211 -1.09 -5.92 22.78
C LEU A 211 0.17 -6.49 22.16
N ASN A 212 0.49 -7.73 22.52
CA ASN A 212 1.63 -8.44 21.97
C ASN A 212 1.18 -9.30 20.80
N VAL A 213 0.99 -8.69 19.63
CA VAL A 213 0.65 -9.39 18.38
C VAL A 213 1.93 -9.63 17.60
N LEU A 214 2.30 -10.90 17.40
CA LEU A 214 3.50 -11.30 16.66
C LEU A 214 3.19 -11.92 15.29
N GLU A 215 1.93 -12.29 15.06
CA GLU A 215 1.48 -12.89 13.80
C GLU A 215 1.38 -11.83 12.70
N SER A 216 2.11 -12.03 11.60
CA SER A 216 2.13 -11.13 10.46
C SER A 216 0.74 -10.86 9.88
N ASP A 217 -0.11 -11.88 9.80
CA ASP A 217 -1.46 -11.76 9.24
C ASP A 217 -2.38 -10.88 10.08
N LYS A 218 -2.24 -10.93 11.41
CA LYS A 218 -3.00 -10.05 12.31
C LYS A 218 -2.55 -8.60 12.19
N LEU A 219 -1.24 -8.35 12.06
CA LEU A 219 -0.71 -6.99 11.88
C LEU A 219 -1.17 -6.38 10.55
N ILE A 220 -1.18 -7.18 9.49
CA ILE A 220 -1.74 -6.79 8.19
C ILE A 220 -3.24 -6.50 8.33
N ALA A 221 -4.00 -7.41 8.94
CA ALA A 221 -5.45 -7.22 9.16
C ALA A 221 -5.76 -5.97 9.99
N PHE A 222 -4.95 -5.65 10.99
CA PHE A 222 -5.10 -4.41 11.76
C PHE A 222 -4.99 -3.19 10.86
N ARG A 223 -4.03 -3.15 9.94
CA ARG A 223 -3.89 -2.04 9.00
C ARG A 223 -5.05 -1.98 8.02
N ILE A 224 -5.48 -3.12 7.47
CA ILE A 224 -6.60 -3.19 6.53
C ILE A 224 -7.91 -2.69 7.17
N HIS A 225 -8.18 -3.08 8.41
CA HIS A 225 -9.42 -2.74 9.10
C HIS A 225 -9.32 -1.46 9.95
N GLY A 226 -8.14 -0.85 10.06
CA GLY A 226 -7.91 0.38 10.81
C GLY A 226 -7.98 0.19 12.33
N VAL A 227 -7.43 -0.90 12.86
CA VAL A 227 -7.16 -1.05 14.30
C VAL A 227 -5.96 -0.17 14.64
N THR A 228 -6.13 0.72 15.63
CA THR A 228 -5.09 1.67 16.05
C THR A 228 -4.66 1.45 17.50
N PRO A 229 -3.43 1.85 17.89
CA PRO A 229 -3.01 1.86 19.29
C PRO A 229 -3.98 2.64 20.20
N GLU A 230 -4.57 3.72 19.68
CA GLU A 230 -5.53 4.57 20.40
C GLU A 230 -6.80 3.80 20.73
N MET A 231 -7.38 3.06 19.75
CA MET A 231 -8.55 2.22 19.98
C MET A 231 -8.30 1.21 21.11
N VAL A 232 -7.13 0.58 21.11
CA VAL A 232 -6.74 -0.41 22.14
C VAL A 232 -6.68 0.25 23.51
N ARG A 233 -6.04 1.42 23.63
CA ARG A 233 -5.98 2.17 24.90
C ARG A 233 -7.37 2.59 25.37
N SER A 234 -8.22 3.11 24.49
CA SER A 234 -9.59 3.52 24.82
C SER A 234 -10.43 2.36 25.35
N LEU A 235 -10.35 1.18 24.71
CA LEU A 235 -11.08 -0.01 25.18
C LEU A 235 -10.57 -0.48 26.55
N LYS A 236 -9.24 -0.48 26.76
CA LYS A 236 -8.67 -0.82 28.08
C LYS A 236 -9.05 0.16 29.18
N GLN A 237 -9.07 1.46 28.89
CA GLN A 237 -9.56 2.49 29.81
C GLN A 237 -11.04 2.31 30.14
N ALA A 238 -11.83 1.81 29.19
CA ALA A 238 -13.22 1.43 29.40
C ALA A 238 -13.41 0.09 30.14
N GLY A 239 -12.32 -0.58 30.54
CA GLY A 239 -12.34 -1.82 31.32
C GLY A 239 -12.32 -3.11 30.48
N TYR A 240 -12.19 -3.02 29.16
CA TYR A 240 -12.13 -4.19 28.29
C TYR A 240 -10.72 -4.74 28.12
N GLN A 241 -10.61 -6.04 27.84
CA GLN A 241 -9.36 -6.71 27.48
C GLN A 241 -9.54 -7.39 26.12
N PRO A 242 -9.58 -6.63 25.01
CA PRO A 242 -9.81 -7.20 23.70
C PRO A 242 -8.57 -7.98 23.21
N ASP A 243 -8.79 -9.16 22.64
CA ASP A 243 -7.78 -9.82 21.81
C ASP A 243 -7.75 -9.22 20.39
N ALA A 244 -6.82 -9.70 19.55
CA ALA A 244 -6.66 -9.22 18.18
C ALA A 244 -7.91 -9.46 17.32
N ASP A 245 -8.59 -10.59 17.49
CA ASP A 245 -9.76 -10.96 16.69
C ASP A 245 -10.97 -10.11 17.05
N LYS A 246 -11.17 -9.81 18.34
CA LYS A 246 -12.21 -8.86 18.77
C LYS A 246 -11.98 -7.47 18.19
N LEU A 247 -10.75 -6.96 18.19
CA LEU A 247 -10.46 -5.63 17.62
C LEU A 247 -10.77 -5.57 16.13
N ILE A 248 -10.36 -6.59 15.39
CA ILE A 248 -10.65 -6.72 13.96
C ILE A 248 -12.18 -6.77 13.73
N ALA A 249 -12.88 -7.65 14.45
CA ALA A 249 -14.34 -7.78 14.33
C ALA A 249 -15.09 -6.49 14.70
N MET A 250 -14.66 -5.80 15.77
CA MET A 250 -15.22 -4.49 16.15
C MET A 250 -15.04 -3.47 15.04
N ARG A 251 -13.87 -3.43 14.37
CA ARG A 251 -13.64 -2.53 13.23
C ARG A 251 -14.49 -2.90 12.02
N ILE A 252 -14.59 -4.18 11.67
CA ILE A 252 -15.40 -4.68 10.55
C ILE A 252 -16.87 -4.30 10.72
N HIS A 253 -17.43 -4.48 11.92
CA HIS A 253 -18.84 -4.17 12.20
C HIS A 253 -19.08 -2.73 12.68
N GLY A 254 -18.01 -1.96 12.87
CA GLY A 254 -18.04 -0.56 13.31
C GLY A 254 -18.41 -0.36 14.79
N ALA A 255 -18.20 -1.34 15.66
CA ALA A 255 -18.34 -1.20 17.11
C ALA A 255 -17.20 -0.32 17.67
N THR A 256 -17.19 0.98 17.36
CA THR A 256 -16.12 1.89 17.80
C THR A 256 -16.24 2.27 19.27
N PRO A 257 -15.14 2.66 19.95
CA PRO A 257 -15.20 3.16 21.34
C PRO A 257 -16.22 4.28 21.53
N GLU A 258 -16.36 5.20 20.58
CA GLU A 258 -17.32 6.32 20.64
C GLU A 258 -18.76 5.81 20.61
N TRP A 259 -19.04 4.79 19.80
CA TRP A 259 -20.35 4.15 19.75
C TRP A 259 -20.66 3.37 21.04
N VAL A 260 -19.66 2.71 21.64
CA VAL A 260 -19.80 2.08 22.95
C VAL A 260 -20.16 3.11 24.03
N GLU A 261 -19.56 4.30 24.01
CA GLU A 261 -19.93 5.40 24.92
C GLU A 261 -21.37 5.90 24.70
N GLN A 262 -21.89 5.87 23.48
CA GLN A 262 -23.30 6.19 23.22
C GLN A 262 -24.24 5.16 23.84
N LEU A 263 -23.91 3.86 23.80
CA LEU A 263 -24.70 2.83 24.47
C LEU A 263 -24.70 2.99 25.99
N LYS A 264 -23.56 3.37 26.58
CA LYS A 264 -23.48 3.68 28.02
C LYS A 264 -24.44 4.80 28.43
N LYS A 265 -24.60 5.83 27.59
CA LYS A 265 -25.57 6.92 27.81
C LYS A 265 -27.03 6.46 27.75
N GLN A 266 -27.31 5.36 27.04
CA GLN A 266 -28.63 4.71 27.02
C GLN A 266 -28.84 3.73 28.20
N GLY A 267 -27.88 3.65 29.12
CA GLY A 267 -27.92 2.78 30.30
C GLY A 267 -27.28 1.41 30.11
N TYR A 268 -26.80 1.08 28.90
CA TYR A 268 -26.17 -0.22 28.62
C TYR A 268 -24.67 -0.16 28.89
N GLN A 269 -24.33 -0.29 30.16
CA GLN A 269 -22.95 -0.36 30.64
C GLN A 269 -22.51 -1.83 30.73
N HIS A 270 -21.19 -2.08 30.65
CA HIS A 270 -20.60 -3.41 30.87
C HIS A 270 -21.06 -4.54 29.92
N LEU A 271 -21.55 -4.20 28.73
CA LEU A 271 -21.75 -5.20 27.67
C LEU A 271 -20.40 -5.80 27.28
N ASP A 272 -20.28 -7.12 27.25
CA ASP A 272 -19.08 -7.75 26.71
C ASP A 272 -18.90 -7.40 25.22
N LEU A 273 -17.67 -7.61 24.72
CA LEU A 273 -17.31 -7.24 23.36
C LEU A 273 -18.13 -8.00 22.31
N ASP A 274 -18.55 -9.23 22.60
CA ASP A 274 -19.37 -10.03 21.70
C ASP A 274 -20.78 -9.47 21.56
N LYS A 275 -21.38 -9.02 22.66
CA LYS A 275 -22.67 -8.31 22.63
C LYS A 275 -22.56 -7.01 21.85
N LEU A 276 -21.49 -6.25 22.03
CA LEU A 276 -21.27 -5.01 21.29
C LEU A 276 -21.16 -5.27 19.77
N ILE A 277 -20.43 -6.31 19.39
CA ILE A 277 -20.33 -6.74 17.98
C ILE A 277 -21.70 -7.21 17.47
N ALA A 278 -22.42 -8.05 18.22
CA ALA A 278 -23.75 -8.55 17.85
C ALA A 278 -24.77 -7.42 17.67
N PHE A 279 -24.75 -6.41 18.54
CA PHE A 279 -25.57 -5.22 18.41
C PHE A 279 -25.34 -4.52 17.06
N ARG A 280 -24.08 -4.37 16.63
CA ARG A 280 -23.77 -3.81 15.32
C ARG A 280 -24.25 -4.70 14.17
N ILE A 281 -24.02 -6.01 14.26
CA ILE A 281 -24.44 -6.98 13.23
C ILE A 281 -25.95 -6.94 13.02
N HIS A 282 -26.73 -6.89 14.10
CA HIS A 282 -28.20 -6.91 14.04
C HIS A 282 -28.83 -5.50 14.00
N GLY A 283 -28.02 -4.44 14.04
CA GLY A 283 -28.48 -3.06 13.95
C GLY A 283 -29.22 -2.55 15.20
N VAL A 284 -28.87 -3.06 16.40
CA VAL A 284 -29.28 -2.46 17.67
C VAL A 284 -28.55 -1.13 17.82
N SER A 285 -29.23 -0.02 17.57
CA SER A 285 -28.66 1.33 17.67
C SER A 285 -29.09 2.07 18.96
N PRO A 286 -28.32 3.07 19.43
CA PRO A 286 -28.75 3.95 20.50
C PRO A 286 -30.12 4.60 20.23
N ASP A 287 -30.41 4.95 18.98
CA ASP A 287 -31.69 5.54 18.56
C ASP A 287 -32.86 4.54 18.71
N PHE A 288 -32.65 3.29 18.29
CA PHE A 288 -33.63 2.22 18.47
C PHE A 288 -33.95 2.02 19.96
N ILE A 289 -32.92 1.95 20.80
CA ILE A 289 -33.07 1.85 22.25
C ILE A 289 -33.85 3.05 22.81
N GLY A 290 -33.50 4.27 22.41
CA GLY A 290 -34.20 5.49 22.85
C GLY A 290 -35.67 5.56 22.42
N GLN A 291 -36.00 5.01 21.25
CA GLN A 291 -37.40 4.88 20.80
C GLN A 291 -38.18 3.86 21.64
N LEU A 292 -37.56 2.72 21.97
CA LEU A 292 -38.18 1.73 22.86
C LEU A 292 -38.46 2.29 24.26
N GLN A 293 -37.53 3.06 24.80
CA GLN A 293 -37.71 3.75 26.10
C GLN A 293 -38.94 4.67 26.09
N LYS A 294 -39.15 5.44 25.01
CA LYS A 294 -40.34 6.30 24.84
C LYS A 294 -41.65 5.51 24.74
N LEU A 295 -41.58 4.28 24.25
CA LEU A 295 -42.73 3.37 24.12
C LEU A 295 -43.02 2.57 25.40
N GLY A 296 -42.27 2.82 26.48
CA GLY A 296 -42.46 2.19 27.79
C GLY A 296 -41.55 1.00 28.07
N TYR A 297 -40.64 0.66 27.16
CA TYR A 297 -39.64 -0.39 27.35
C TYR A 297 -38.33 0.24 27.84
N SER A 298 -38.25 0.54 29.14
CA SER A 298 -37.19 1.36 29.71
C SER A 298 -35.79 0.73 29.62
N HIS A 299 -35.69 -0.60 29.80
CA HIS A 299 -34.41 -1.29 29.78
C HIS A 299 -34.55 -2.78 29.41
N PRO A 300 -34.90 -3.11 28.14
CA PRO A 300 -34.88 -4.50 27.68
C PRO A 300 -33.51 -5.15 27.89
N GLU A 301 -33.50 -6.46 28.15
CA GLU A 301 -32.23 -7.18 28.22
C GLU A 301 -31.50 -7.12 26.86
N PRO A 302 -30.15 -7.15 26.82
CA PRO A 302 -29.40 -7.06 25.57
C PRO A 302 -29.82 -8.10 24.52
N ASP A 303 -30.11 -9.33 24.95
CA ASP A 303 -30.57 -10.40 24.07
C ASP A 303 -31.98 -10.17 23.53
N GLN A 304 -32.83 -9.49 24.29
CA GLN A 304 -34.15 -9.07 23.83
C GLN A 304 -34.05 -8.00 22.75
N LEU A 305 -33.14 -7.02 22.88
CA LEU A 305 -32.89 -6.04 21.84
C LEU A 305 -32.42 -6.69 20.53
N ILE A 306 -31.50 -7.66 20.63
CA ILE A 306 -31.03 -8.43 19.47
C ILE A 306 -32.18 -9.20 18.84
N ALA A 307 -32.96 -9.94 19.64
CA ALA A 307 -34.11 -10.71 19.17
C ALA A 307 -35.16 -9.83 18.47
N MET A 308 -35.47 -8.66 19.03
CA MET A 308 -36.35 -7.68 18.40
C MET A 308 -35.85 -7.29 17.02
N ARG A 309 -34.55 -7.02 16.85
CA ARG A 309 -33.97 -6.69 15.55
C ARG A 309 -34.01 -7.85 14.57
N ILE A 310 -33.67 -9.07 15.01
CA ILE A 310 -33.68 -10.27 14.18
C ILE A 310 -35.10 -10.56 13.65
N HIS A 311 -36.12 -10.41 14.49
CA HIS A 311 -37.51 -10.70 14.14
C HIS A 311 -38.29 -9.48 13.61
N GLY A 312 -37.62 -8.35 13.39
CA GLY A 312 -38.23 -7.15 12.83
C GLY A 312 -39.31 -6.52 13.71
N VAL A 313 -39.14 -6.57 15.04
CA VAL A 313 -39.95 -5.81 16.00
C VAL A 313 -39.48 -4.35 15.95
N THR A 314 -40.27 -3.48 15.32
CA THR A 314 -39.96 -2.05 15.17
C THR A 314 -40.77 -1.17 16.13
N PRO A 315 -40.34 0.07 16.41
CA PRO A 315 -41.14 1.05 17.16
C PRO A 315 -42.51 1.32 16.53
N ASP A 316 -42.60 1.32 15.20
CA ASP A 316 -43.87 1.49 14.47
C ASP A 316 -44.81 0.31 14.70
N PHE A 317 -44.28 -0.91 14.67
CA PHE A 317 -45.04 -2.12 14.98
C PHE A 317 -45.63 -2.05 16.40
N ILE A 318 -44.80 -1.70 17.39
CA ILE A 318 -45.24 -1.55 18.79
C ILE A 318 -46.32 -0.47 18.90
N THR A 319 -46.15 0.67 18.23
CA THR A 319 -47.13 1.77 18.20
C THR A 319 -48.45 1.31 17.58
N GLY A 320 -48.40 0.51 16.52
CA GLY A 320 -49.56 -0.09 15.88
C GLY A 320 -50.38 -0.95 16.84
N LEU A 321 -49.72 -1.85 17.58
CA LEU A 321 -50.38 -2.68 18.59
C LEU A 321 -51.02 -1.82 19.71
N GLN A 322 -50.29 -0.84 20.22
CA GLN A 322 -50.77 0.06 21.26
C GLN A 322 -52.01 0.85 20.81
N SER A 323 -52.06 1.27 19.54
CA SER A 323 -53.20 1.98 18.94
C SER A 323 -54.47 1.12 18.83
N ARG A 324 -54.30 -0.20 18.70
CA ARG A 324 -55.37 -1.21 18.66
C ARG A 324 -55.76 -1.73 20.04
N GLY A 325 -55.24 -1.13 21.11
CA GLY A 325 -55.55 -1.50 22.49
C GLY A 325 -54.71 -2.62 23.07
N MET A 326 -53.79 -3.23 22.29
CA MET A 326 -52.83 -4.22 22.80
C MET A 326 -51.68 -3.51 23.50
N LYS A 327 -51.84 -3.24 24.79
CA LYS A 327 -50.88 -2.53 25.65
C LYS A 327 -50.21 -3.51 26.62
N ASN A 328 -49.08 -3.10 27.20
CA ASN A 328 -48.33 -3.85 28.22
C ASN A 328 -47.84 -5.25 27.78
N LEU A 329 -47.54 -5.42 26.49
CA LEU A 329 -46.89 -6.63 25.99
C LEU A 329 -45.43 -6.67 26.47
N SER A 330 -44.94 -7.84 26.86
CA SER A 330 -43.51 -8.05 27.09
C SER A 330 -42.75 -8.05 25.76
N VAL A 331 -41.42 -7.88 25.80
CA VAL A 331 -40.60 -7.98 24.60
C VAL A 331 -40.72 -9.37 23.95
N ASP A 332 -40.74 -10.42 24.76
CA ASP A 332 -40.89 -11.80 24.27
C ASP A 332 -42.24 -11.99 23.56
N GLN A 333 -43.31 -11.36 24.06
CA GLN A 333 -44.61 -11.37 23.40
C GLN A 333 -44.57 -10.61 22.07
N LEU A 334 -43.94 -9.43 22.01
CA LEU A 334 -43.77 -8.69 20.75
C LEU A 334 -43.01 -9.51 19.69
N VAL A 335 -41.92 -10.16 20.11
CA VAL A 335 -41.13 -11.05 19.25
C VAL A 335 -41.99 -12.22 18.77
N SER A 336 -42.73 -12.86 19.68
CA SER A 336 -43.64 -13.97 19.33
C SER A 336 -44.71 -13.53 18.32
N LEU A 337 -45.35 -12.38 18.50
CA LEU A 337 -46.34 -11.86 17.56
C LEU A 337 -45.76 -11.65 16.15
N ARG A 338 -44.54 -11.09 16.04
CA ARG A 338 -43.85 -10.94 14.74
C ARG A 338 -43.51 -12.27 14.10
N ILE A 339 -43.04 -13.25 14.88
CA ILE A 339 -42.76 -14.61 14.38
C ILE A 339 -44.02 -15.25 13.79
N HIS A 340 -45.19 -15.00 14.39
CA HIS A 340 -46.47 -15.53 13.93
C HIS A 340 -47.18 -14.64 12.88
N GLY A 341 -46.54 -13.57 12.40
CA GLY A 341 -47.10 -12.70 11.36
C GLY A 341 -48.31 -11.87 11.82
N ILE A 342 -48.41 -11.57 13.12
CA ILE A 342 -49.47 -10.72 13.66
C ILE A 342 -48.98 -9.27 13.61
N ASP A 343 -49.68 -8.43 12.83
CA ASP A 343 -49.42 -6.99 12.64
C ASP A 343 -50.42 -6.11 13.39
#